data_AF-A0A4Z2DDB7-F1
#
_entry.id   AF-A0A4Z2DDB7-F1
#
_cell.length_a   1.000
_cell.length_b   1.000
_cell.length_c   1.000
_cell.angle_alpha   90.00
_cell.angle_beta   90.00
_cell.angle_gamma   90.00
#
_symmetry.space_group_name_H-M   'P 1'
#
loop_
_entity.id
_entity.type
_entity.pdbx_description
1 polymer ?
#
loop_
_entity_poly.entity_id
_entity_poly.type
_entity_poly.pdbx_seq_one_letter_code
_entity_poly.pdbx_strand_id
1 'polypeptide(L)'
;MIIRMKMSFYSYVILITLINYAFTKPHLEAVSRRDTEHFADDPERHDIEFDHNAFLGEETAKEFSQLTPDESEEKLKVIIGKIDKNNDKNITESELKAWIEYIATKTKQNSTDRQWNDINPTNNYSIKWKEYLEKTYGPEEERLKDIETSESYKEAVRHDRRRWVAADLDKDDSLNKTEFADFVHPEDRPNMREAVIEELLESVDKDKDGYVSEKEYLSKLKFM
;
A
#
# COMPACT_ATOMS: atom_id res chain seq x y z
N MET A 1 -47.20 -27.86 20.91
CA MET A 1 -46.83 -26.92 21.98
C MET A 1 -45.51 -26.27 21.59
N ILE A 2 -45.55 -25.10 20.94
CA ILE A 2 -44.36 -24.37 20.49
C ILE A 2 -44.30 -23.09 21.33
N ILE A 3 -43.32 -23.03 22.24
CA ILE A 3 -43.08 -21.86 23.09
C ILE A 3 -42.39 -20.81 22.20
N ARG A 4 -43.14 -19.80 21.75
CA ARG A 4 -42.57 -18.61 21.11
C ARG A 4 -41.97 -17.72 22.18
N MET A 5 -40.65 -17.81 22.36
CA MET A 5 -39.89 -16.91 23.22
C MET A 5 -39.84 -15.52 22.57
N LYS A 6 -40.67 -14.59 23.06
CA LYS A 6 -40.57 -13.17 22.68
C LYS A 6 -39.39 -12.56 23.40
N MET A 7 -38.24 -12.52 22.73
CA MET A 7 -37.09 -11.73 23.19
C MET A 7 -37.44 -10.23 23.09
N SER A 8 -37.31 -9.50 24.19
CA SER A 8 -37.57 -8.07 24.26
C SER A 8 -36.52 -7.30 23.45
N PHE A 9 -36.91 -6.16 22.85
CA PHE A 9 -36.02 -5.26 22.09
C PHE A 9 -34.73 -4.92 22.86
N TYR A 10 -34.84 -4.77 24.19
CA TYR A 10 -33.68 -4.53 25.06
C TYR A 10 -32.66 -5.67 25.07
N SER A 11 -33.10 -6.93 24.93
CA SER A 11 -32.20 -8.08 24.82
C SER A 11 -31.46 -8.11 23.48
N TYR A 12 -32.05 -7.56 22.41
CA TYR A 12 -31.41 -7.45 21.10
C TYR A 12 -30.33 -6.36 21.09
N VAL A 13 -30.60 -5.22 21.73
CA VAL A 13 -29.61 -4.13 21.89
C VAL A 13 -28.42 -4.58 22.73
N ILE A 14 -28.66 -5.29 23.85
CA ILE A 14 -27.59 -5.83 24.70
C ILE A 14 -26.74 -6.85 23.92
N LEU A 15 -27.36 -7.73 23.15
CA LEU A 15 -26.65 -8.72 22.32
C LEU A 15 -25.77 -8.05 21.26
N ILE A 16 -26.27 -7.00 20.57
CA ILE A 16 -25.49 -6.24 19.59
C ILE A 16 -24.31 -5.50 20.24
N THR A 17 -24.50 -4.92 21.43
CA THR A 17 -23.40 -4.26 22.15
C THR A 17 -22.33 -5.26 22.62
N LEU A 18 -22.73 -6.48 23.01
CA LEU A 18 -21.79 -7.52 23.42
C LEU A 18 -21.02 -8.14 22.24
N ILE A 19 -21.68 -8.29 21.08
CA ILE A 19 -21.01 -8.74 19.85
C ILE A 19 -19.98 -7.68 19.39
N ASN A 20 -20.33 -6.39 19.41
CA ASN A 20 -19.36 -5.32 19.10
C ASN A 20 -18.18 -5.29 20.08
N TYR A 21 -18.40 -5.58 21.37
CA TYR A 21 -17.30 -5.67 22.35
C TYR A 21 -16.42 -6.92 22.18
N ALA A 22 -16.96 -7.99 21.59
CA ALA A 22 -16.23 -9.23 21.31
C ALA A 22 -15.38 -9.14 20.02
N PHE A 23 -15.74 -8.28 19.06
CA PHE A 23 -15.06 -8.17 17.75
C PHE A 23 -14.05 -7.03 17.62
N THR A 24 -13.75 -6.28 18.68
CA THR A 24 -12.65 -5.30 18.65
C THR A 24 -11.81 -5.38 19.91
N LYS A 25 -11.18 -6.53 20.16
CA LYS A 25 -9.89 -6.49 20.84
C LYS A 25 -8.82 -6.46 19.75
N PRO A 26 -8.00 -5.39 19.66
CA PRO A 26 -6.82 -5.45 18.81
C PRO A 26 -6.04 -6.70 19.18
N HIS A 27 -5.46 -7.36 18.16
CA HIS A 27 -4.58 -8.50 18.35
C HIS A 27 -3.57 -8.19 19.45
N LEU A 28 -3.49 -9.04 20.47
CA LEU A 28 -2.64 -8.81 21.65
C LEU A 28 -1.14 -8.80 21.32
N GLU A 29 -0.75 -9.21 20.10
CA GLU A 29 0.62 -9.07 19.59
C GLU A 29 0.79 -7.94 18.57
N ALA A 30 -0.20 -7.06 18.39
CA ALA A 30 0.06 -5.75 17.80
C ALA A 30 0.78 -4.87 18.84
N VAL A 31 1.91 -5.35 19.35
CA VAL A 31 2.88 -4.50 20.04
C VAL A 31 3.29 -3.48 19.00
N SER A 32 3.08 -2.20 19.31
CA SER A 32 3.56 -1.13 18.43
C SER A 32 5.04 -1.40 18.21
N ARG A 33 5.51 -1.44 16.96
CA ARG A 33 6.96 -1.47 16.68
C ARG A 33 7.71 -0.30 17.36
N ARG A 34 6.99 0.72 17.85
CA ARG A 34 7.51 1.81 18.68
C ARG A 34 8.00 1.38 20.08
N ASP A 35 7.44 0.32 20.65
CA ASP A 35 7.70 -0.10 22.03
C ASP A 35 8.80 -1.18 22.14
N THR A 36 9.31 -1.64 21.00
CA THR A 36 10.37 -2.66 20.93
C THR A 36 11.71 -2.00 20.67
N GLU A 37 12.69 -2.24 21.55
CA GLU A 37 14.06 -1.78 21.33
C GLU A 37 14.60 -2.36 20.00
N HIS A 38 14.87 -1.48 19.03
CA HIS A 38 15.48 -1.82 17.74
C HIS A 38 16.92 -2.37 17.86
N PHE A 39 17.50 -2.35 19.07
CA PHE A 39 18.86 -2.81 19.38
C PHE A 39 18.91 -4.10 20.21
N ALA A 40 17.78 -4.78 20.43
CA ALA A 40 17.78 -6.01 21.22
C ALA A 40 18.35 -7.18 20.40
N ASP A 41 19.68 -7.30 20.32
CA ASP A 41 20.58 -8.47 20.12
C ASP A 41 20.11 -9.71 19.31
N ASP A 42 19.05 -9.61 18.51
CA ASP A 42 18.44 -10.68 17.74
C ASP A 42 18.58 -10.38 16.24
N PRO A 43 19.60 -10.95 15.57
CA PRO A 43 19.84 -10.76 14.14
C PRO A 43 18.66 -11.18 13.25
N GLU A 44 17.74 -12.02 13.75
CA GLU A 44 16.55 -12.45 13.01
C GLU A 44 15.43 -11.39 12.99
N ARG A 45 15.53 -10.35 13.84
CA ARG A 45 14.53 -9.26 13.91
C ARG A 45 14.96 -7.96 13.25
N HIS A 46 16.19 -7.88 12.76
CA HIS A 46 16.75 -6.70 12.12
C HIS A 46 16.67 -6.83 10.60
N ASP A 47 15.63 -6.25 10.01
CA ASP A 47 15.49 -6.17 8.56
C ASP A 47 16.33 -5.01 8.02
N ILE A 48 17.60 -5.31 7.73
CA ILE A 48 18.58 -4.35 7.20
C ILE A 48 18.04 -3.71 5.91
N GLU A 49 17.36 -4.48 5.07
CA GLU A 49 16.81 -3.97 3.81
C GLU A 49 15.69 -2.97 4.08
N PHE A 50 14.79 -3.28 5.01
CA PHE A 50 13.74 -2.35 5.43
C PHE A 50 14.31 -1.04 5.97
N ASP A 51 15.30 -1.09 6.85
CA ASP A 51 15.90 0.11 7.45
C ASP A 51 16.63 0.95 6.41
N HIS A 52 17.36 0.30 5.49
CA HIS A 52 18.01 0.98 4.36
C HIS A 52 16.98 1.66 3.46
N ASN A 53 15.89 0.98 3.14
CA ASN A 53 14.81 1.52 2.30
C ASN A 53 14.06 2.66 3.01
N ALA A 54 13.82 2.56 4.31
CA ALA A 54 13.16 3.61 5.08
C ALA A 54 14.04 4.87 5.18
N PHE A 55 15.36 4.71 5.29
CA PHE A 55 16.30 5.81 5.44
C PHE A 55 16.68 6.49 4.12
N LEU A 56 16.90 5.70 3.06
CA LEU A 56 17.39 6.19 1.76
C LEU A 56 16.28 6.32 0.71
N GLY A 57 15.20 5.54 0.83
CA GLY A 57 14.26 5.25 -0.25
C GLY A 57 14.76 4.08 -1.10
N GLU A 58 13.84 3.29 -1.65
CA GLU A 58 14.13 2.01 -2.33
C GLU A 58 15.19 2.13 -3.44
N GLU A 59 15.14 3.19 -4.25
CA GLU A 59 16.06 3.37 -5.37
C GLU A 59 17.45 3.80 -4.93
N THR A 60 17.52 4.77 -4.01
CA THR A 60 18.81 5.20 -3.47
C THR A 60 19.44 4.09 -2.65
N ALA A 61 18.66 3.27 -1.95
CA ALA A 61 19.18 2.05 -1.30
C ALA A 61 19.78 1.07 -2.31
N LYS A 62 19.12 0.84 -3.46
CA LYS A 62 19.67 0.02 -4.57
C LYS A 62 20.93 0.62 -5.19
N GLU A 63 21.03 1.94 -5.29
CA GLU A 63 22.27 2.59 -5.73
C GLU A 63 23.40 2.37 -4.72
N PHE A 64 23.12 2.52 -3.42
CA PHE A 64 24.12 2.38 -2.35
C PHE A 64 24.65 0.94 -2.24
N SER A 65 23.83 -0.08 -2.51
CA SER A 65 24.30 -1.47 -2.50
C SER A 65 25.35 -1.79 -3.57
N GLN A 66 25.49 -0.93 -4.58
CA GLN A 66 26.47 -1.06 -5.66
C GLN A 66 27.74 -0.24 -5.45
N LEU A 67 27.79 0.62 -4.43
CA LEU A 67 28.92 1.52 -4.17
C LEU A 67 29.99 0.87 -3.30
N THR A 68 31.21 1.38 -3.41
CA THR A 68 32.27 1.05 -2.46
C THR A 68 31.98 1.66 -1.07
N PRO A 69 32.60 1.15 0.01
CA PRO A 69 32.44 1.71 1.35
C PRO A 69 32.77 3.21 1.43
N ASP A 70 33.85 3.65 0.77
CA ASP A 70 34.31 5.04 0.78
C ASP A 70 33.31 5.96 0.05
N GLU A 71 32.77 5.54 -1.10
CA GLU A 71 31.76 6.29 -1.84
C GLU A 71 30.43 6.37 -1.10
N SER A 72 30.05 5.28 -0.42
CA SER A 72 28.85 5.23 0.42
C SER A 72 28.96 6.18 1.61
N GLU A 73 30.14 6.26 2.23
CA GLU A 73 30.40 7.19 3.33
C GLU A 73 30.26 8.66 2.88
N GLU A 74 30.84 9.02 1.74
CA GLU A 74 30.74 10.38 1.19
C GLU A 74 29.30 10.77 0.85
N LYS A 75 28.52 9.86 0.22
CA LYS A 75 27.10 10.11 -0.03
C LYS A 75 26.30 10.21 1.27
N LEU A 76 26.61 9.39 2.28
CA LEU A 76 25.94 9.41 3.57
C LEU A 76 26.18 10.74 4.31
N LYS A 77 27.39 11.30 4.24
CA LYS A 77 27.70 12.63 4.79
C LYS A 77 26.81 13.72 4.20
N VAL A 78 26.55 13.68 2.90
CA VAL A 78 25.63 14.63 2.23
C VAL A 78 24.21 14.45 2.73
N ILE A 79 23.76 13.22 2.96
CA ILE A 79 22.42 12.92 3.49
C ILE A 79 22.30 13.40 4.94
N ILE A 80 23.27 13.11 5.80
CA ILE A 80 23.32 13.57 7.19
C ILE A 80 23.19 15.10 7.25
N GLY A 81 23.91 15.83 6.38
CA GLY A 81 23.77 17.29 6.29
C GLY A 81 22.40 17.79 5.80
N LYS A 82 21.60 16.95 5.13
CA LYS A 82 20.21 17.28 4.77
C LYS A 82 19.22 17.01 5.91
N ILE A 83 19.55 16.06 6.79
CA ILE A 83 18.76 15.66 7.96
C ILE A 83 18.91 16.70 9.06
N ASP A 84 20.14 17.07 9.38
CA ASP A 84 20.50 18.08 10.38
C ASP A 84 20.00 19.46 9.92
N LYS A 85 18.79 19.85 10.34
CA LYS A 85 18.16 21.11 9.93
C LYS A 85 18.70 22.29 10.71
N ASN A 86 19.09 22.05 11.96
CA ASN A 86 19.58 23.10 12.85
C ASN A 86 21.11 23.31 12.71
N ASN A 87 21.80 22.47 11.94
CA ASN A 87 23.24 22.45 11.70
C ASN A 87 24.08 22.32 12.98
N ASP A 88 23.55 21.64 14.01
CA ASP A 88 24.25 21.44 15.28
C ASP A 88 25.21 20.24 15.27
N LYS A 89 25.30 19.54 14.12
CA LYS A 89 26.10 18.34 13.87
C LYS A 89 25.64 17.09 14.62
N ASN A 90 24.48 17.12 15.24
CA ASN A 90 23.83 15.96 15.82
C ASN A 90 22.49 15.74 15.10
N ILE A 91 22.08 14.47 14.99
CA ILE A 91 20.76 14.14 14.48
C ILE A 91 19.89 13.79 15.68
N THR A 92 18.86 14.61 15.90
CA THR A 92 17.84 14.32 16.91
C THR A 92 16.81 13.33 16.36
N GLU A 93 16.09 12.64 17.27
CA GLU A 93 14.98 11.75 16.88
C GLU A 93 13.93 12.48 16.04
N SER A 94 13.65 13.74 16.36
CA SER A 94 12.69 14.57 15.62
C SER A 94 13.14 14.84 14.18
N GLU A 95 14.43 15.09 13.96
CA GLU A 95 14.98 15.33 12.62
C GLU A 95 15.01 14.05 11.80
N LEU A 96 15.41 12.94 12.42
CA LEU A 96 15.41 11.63 11.76
C LEU A 96 14.00 11.20 11.36
N LYS A 97 13.01 11.38 12.24
CA LYS A 97 11.61 11.09 11.93
C LYS A 97 11.09 11.96 10.78
N ALA A 98 11.36 13.27 10.82
CA ALA A 98 10.98 14.18 9.74
C ALA A 98 11.63 13.80 8.40
N TRP A 99 12.88 13.30 8.45
CA TRP A 99 13.57 12.80 7.27
C TRP A 99 12.90 11.55 6.69
N ILE A 100 12.58 10.56 7.51
CA ILE A 100 11.90 9.32 7.06
C ILE A 100 10.54 9.65 6.44
N GLU A 101 9.76 10.53 7.08
CA GLU A 101 8.47 11.00 6.52
C GLU A 101 8.65 11.74 5.18
N TYR A 102 9.68 12.57 5.07
CA TYR A 102 10.05 13.24 3.83
C TYR A 102 10.42 12.25 2.72
N ILE A 103 11.27 11.26 3.01
CA ILE A 103 11.70 10.24 2.05
C ILE A 103 10.53 9.38 1.59
N ALA A 104 9.65 8.95 2.51
CA ALA A 104 8.45 8.21 2.17
C ALA A 104 7.56 9.00 1.20
N THR A 105 7.30 10.28 1.51
CA THR A 105 6.51 11.17 0.65
C THR A 105 7.17 11.38 -0.70
N LYS A 106 8.49 11.62 -0.70
CA LYS A 106 9.22 11.95 -1.93
C LYS A 106 9.34 10.75 -2.86
N THR A 107 9.56 9.56 -2.32
CA THR A 107 9.60 8.30 -3.07
C THR A 107 8.26 8.03 -3.75
N LYS A 108 7.14 8.21 -3.03
CA LYS A 108 5.80 8.07 -3.61
C LYS A 108 5.56 9.06 -4.75
N GLN A 109 5.85 10.34 -4.52
CA GLN A 109 5.74 11.37 -5.56
C GLN A 109 6.60 11.06 -6.79
N ASN A 110 7.86 10.66 -6.60
CA ASN A 110 8.75 10.32 -7.69
C ASN A 110 8.24 9.09 -8.47
N SER A 111 7.73 8.07 -7.78
CA SER A 111 7.12 6.89 -8.42
C SER A 111 5.89 7.28 -9.26
N THR A 112 4.99 8.09 -8.71
CA THR A 112 3.83 8.62 -9.45
C THR A 112 4.27 9.45 -10.65
N ASP A 113 5.25 10.35 -10.48
CA ASP A 113 5.75 11.21 -11.54
C ASP A 113 6.34 10.41 -12.71
N ARG A 114 7.09 9.34 -12.41
CA ARG A 114 7.64 8.46 -13.45
C ARG A 114 6.54 7.74 -14.23
N GLN A 115 5.66 7.03 -13.53
CA GLN A 115 4.57 6.31 -14.18
C GLN A 115 3.67 7.24 -14.99
N TRP A 116 3.38 8.43 -14.46
CA TRP A 116 2.65 9.47 -15.18
C TRP A 116 3.33 9.85 -16.49
N ASN A 117 4.64 10.12 -16.45
CA ASN A 117 5.39 10.52 -17.65
C ASN A 117 5.51 9.39 -18.68
N ASP A 118 5.63 8.15 -18.23
CA ASP A 118 5.73 6.97 -19.11
C ASP A 118 4.41 6.73 -19.87
N ILE A 119 3.28 6.89 -19.19
CA ILE A 119 1.95 6.66 -19.75
C ILE A 119 1.44 7.89 -20.52
N ASN A 120 1.86 9.10 -20.14
CA ASN A 120 1.43 10.38 -20.71
C ASN A 120 2.57 11.18 -21.39
N PRO A 121 3.21 10.64 -22.45
CA PRO A 121 4.30 11.32 -23.13
C PRO A 121 3.86 12.61 -23.86
N THR A 122 2.57 12.74 -24.17
CA THR A 122 2.00 13.95 -24.76
C THR A 122 1.73 15.05 -23.73
N ASN A 123 1.94 14.76 -22.43
CA ASN A 123 1.74 15.68 -21.31
C ASN A 123 0.33 16.30 -21.32
N ASN A 124 -0.67 15.45 -21.56
CA ASN A 124 -2.07 15.83 -21.43
C ASN A 124 -2.40 16.14 -19.96
N TYR A 125 -3.47 16.89 -19.73
CA TYR A 125 -3.93 17.18 -18.37
C TYR A 125 -4.44 15.92 -17.63
N SER A 126 -5.10 15.03 -18.36
CA SER A 126 -5.60 13.75 -17.87
C SER A 126 -5.30 12.62 -18.85
N ILE A 127 -5.33 11.38 -18.35
CA ILE A 127 -5.15 10.15 -19.11
C ILE A 127 -6.48 9.42 -19.13
N LYS A 128 -6.98 9.02 -20.30
CA LYS A 128 -8.22 8.23 -20.38
C LYS A 128 -7.96 6.76 -20.10
N TRP A 129 -8.97 6.05 -19.58
CA TRP A 129 -8.86 4.60 -19.32
C TRP A 129 -8.38 3.80 -20.54
N LYS A 130 -8.88 4.12 -21.73
CA LYS A 130 -8.47 3.45 -22.97
C LYS A 130 -6.98 3.64 -23.28
N GLU A 131 -6.45 4.85 -23.04
CA GLU A 131 -5.04 5.19 -23.29
C GLU A 131 -4.14 4.45 -22.30
N TYR A 132 -4.54 4.41 -21.02
CA TYR A 132 -3.88 3.61 -20.00
C TYR A 132 -3.81 2.13 -20.38
N LEU A 133 -4.95 1.53 -20.78
CA LEU A 133 -5.00 0.13 -21.18
C LEU A 133 -4.07 -0.18 -22.35
N GLU A 134 -4.01 0.70 -23.35
CA GLU A 134 -3.14 0.50 -24.50
C GLU A 134 -1.66 0.61 -24.16
N LYS A 135 -1.30 1.50 -23.23
CA LYS A 135 0.08 1.67 -22.78
C LYS A 135 0.56 0.55 -21.87
N THR A 136 -0.28 0.12 -20.93
CA THR A 136 0.08 -0.89 -19.93
C THR A 136 -0.03 -2.31 -20.47
N TYR A 137 -1.07 -2.59 -21.25
CA TYR A 137 -1.43 -3.94 -21.68
C TYR A 137 -1.30 -4.19 -23.19
N GLY A 138 -0.80 -3.21 -23.95
CA GLY A 138 -0.60 -3.34 -25.39
C GLY A 138 -1.86 -3.11 -26.23
N PRO A 139 -1.78 -3.26 -27.56
CA PRO A 139 -2.86 -2.96 -28.50
C PRO A 139 -4.06 -3.89 -28.33
N GLU A 140 -5.23 -3.42 -28.76
CA GLU A 140 -6.52 -4.11 -28.57
C GLU A 140 -6.54 -5.55 -29.12
N GLU A 141 -5.90 -5.80 -30.26
CA GLU A 141 -5.82 -7.13 -30.88
C GLU A 141 -5.08 -8.17 -30.04
N GLU A 142 -4.08 -7.74 -29.27
CA GLU A 142 -3.34 -8.59 -28.34
C GLU A 142 -4.18 -8.81 -27.08
N ARG A 143 -4.76 -7.72 -26.54
CA ARG A 143 -5.66 -7.79 -25.38
C ARG A 143 -6.84 -8.72 -25.60
N LEU A 144 -7.46 -8.73 -26.78
CA LEU A 144 -8.58 -9.63 -27.08
C LEU A 144 -8.20 -11.11 -27.00
N LYS A 145 -6.95 -11.47 -27.36
CA LYS A 145 -6.45 -12.84 -27.24
C LYS A 145 -6.18 -13.20 -25.78
N ASP A 146 -5.62 -12.27 -25.02
CA ASP A 146 -5.32 -12.47 -23.60
C ASP A 146 -6.60 -12.54 -22.75
N ILE A 147 -7.64 -11.77 -23.10
CA ILE A 147 -8.98 -11.89 -22.49
C ILE A 147 -9.54 -13.30 -22.68
N GLU A 148 -9.29 -13.98 -23.79
CA GLU A 148 -9.83 -15.33 -23.99
C GLU A 148 -9.00 -16.41 -23.30
N THR A 149 -7.71 -16.17 -23.07
CA THR A 149 -6.75 -17.23 -22.72
C THR A 149 -6.12 -17.07 -21.33
N SER A 150 -6.10 -15.87 -20.76
CA SER A 150 -5.37 -15.55 -19.54
C SER A 150 -6.31 -15.02 -18.45
N GLU A 151 -6.50 -15.81 -17.40
CA GLU A 151 -7.29 -15.37 -16.25
C GLU A 151 -6.54 -14.30 -15.43
N SER A 152 -5.21 -14.39 -15.33
CA SER A 152 -4.41 -13.38 -14.62
C SER A 152 -4.49 -12.02 -15.30
N TYR A 153 -4.60 -11.99 -16.63
CA TYR A 153 -4.84 -10.76 -17.39
C TYR A 153 -6.18 -10.12 -17.01
N LYS A 154 -7.26 -10.91 -16.98
CA LYS A 154 -8.60 -10.41 -16.61
C LYS A 154 -8.63 -9.89 -15.19
N GLU A 155 -7.99 -10.60 -14.26
CA GLU A 155 -7.86 -10.19 -12.87
C GLU A 155 -7.14 -8.85 -12.76
N ALA A 156 -5.97 -8.70 -13.40
CA ALA A 156 -5.20 -7.45 -13.40
C ALA A 156 -6.01 -6.27 -13.98
N VAL A 157 -6.66 -6.45 -15.13
CA VAL A 157 -7.49 -5.40 -15.73
C VAL A 157 -8.71 -5.06 -14.87
N ARG A 158 -9.32 -6.05 -14.21
CA ARG A 158 -10.45 -5.80 -13.28
C ARG A 158 -9.98 -5.01 -12.06
N HIS A 159 -8.84 -5.36 -11.48
CA HIS A 159 -8.22 -4.68 -10.34
C HIS A 159 -7.90 -3.22 -10.69
N ASP A 160 -7.20 -3.00 -11.80
CA ASP A 160 -6.91 -1.66 -12.28
C ASP A 160 -8.19 -0.88 -12.58
N ARG A 161 -9.21 -1.49 -13.20
CA ARG A 161 -10.48 -0.79 -13.47
C ARG A 161 -11.20 -0.39 -12.18
N ARG A 162 -11.18 -1.24 -11.16
CA ARG A 162 -11.78 -0.95 -9.85
C ARG A 162 -11.07 0.22 -9.19
N ARG A 163 -9.73 0.20 -9.15
CA ARG A 163 -8.91 1.31 -8.63
C ARG A 163 -9.15 2.58 -9.44
N TRP A 164 -9.21 2.49 -10.77
CA TRP A 164 -9.46 3.64 -11.63
C TRP A 164 -10.77 4.35 -11.28
N VAL A 165 -11.86 3.60 -11.13
CA VAL A 165 -13.17 4.15 -10.76
C VAL A 165 -13.19 4.73 -9.34
N ALA A 166 -12.40 4.18 -8.41
CA ALA A 166 -12.28 4.71 -7.06
C ALA A 166 -11.41 5.99 -6.99
N ALA A 167 -10.44 6.11 -7.89
CA ALA A 167 -9.57 7.27 -8.02
C ALA A 167 -10.23 8.44 -8.77
N ASP A 168 -11.07 8.13 -9.77
CA ASP A 168 -11.83 9.08 -10.59
C ASP A 168 -12.96 9.74 -9.78
N LEU A 169 -12.67 10.92 -9.21
CA LEU A 169 -13.60 11.61 -8.30
C LEU A 169 -14.66 12.40 -9.07
N ASP A 170 -14.32 12.91 -10.25
CA ASP A 170 -15.23 13.69 -11.10
C ASP A 170 -16.04 12.84 -12.11
N LYS A 171 -15.68 11.56 -12.22
CA LYS A 171 -16.36 10.51 -13.00
C LYS A 171 -16.33 10.75 -14.49
N ASP A 172 -15.24 11.31 -15.00
CA ASP A 172 -15.05 11.59 -16.42
C ASP A 172 -14.37 10.43 -17.20
N ASP A 173 -14.12 9.30 -16.53
CA ASP A 173 -13.39 8.11 -17.05
C ASP A 173 -11.95 8.44 -17.49
N SER A 174 -11.39 9.50 -16.91
CA SER A 174 -10.01 9.92 -17.02
C SER A 174 -9.42 10.23 -15.65
N LEU A 175 -8.09 10.13 -15.50
CA LEU A 175 -7.42 10.52 -14.27
C LEU A 175 -6.52 11.71 -14.54
N ASN A 176 -6.71 12.79 -13.78
CA ASN A 176 -5.69 13.83 -13.67
C ASN A 176 -4.53 13.35 -12.79
N LYS A 177 -3.45 14.13 -12.70
CA LYS A 177 -2.24 13.72 -11.97
C LYS A 177 -2.47 13.44 -10.48
N THR A 178 -3.40 14.14 -9.84
CA THR A 178 -3.73 13.92 -8.43
C THR A 178 -4.48 12.60 -8.24
N GLU A 179 -5.48 12.33 -9.08
CA GLU A 179 -6.24 11.08 -9.04
C GLU A 179 -5.35 9.89 -9.44
N PHE A 180 -4.44 10.09 -10.38
CA PHE A 180 -3.45 9.07 -10.75
C PHE A 180 -2.50 8.75 -9.59
N ALA A 181 -2.17 9.71 -8.72
CA ALA A 181 -1.40 9.43 -7.51
C ALA A 181 -2.15 8.49 -6.56
N ASP A 182 -3.46 8.68 -6.44
CA ASP A 182 -4.34 7.83 -5.63
C ASP A 182 -4.49 6.43 -6.25
N PHE A 183 -4.54 6.34 -7.58
CA PHE A 183 -4.54 5.08 -8.32
C PHE A 183 -3.25 4.26 -8.10
N VAL A 184 -2.09 4.92 -8.10
CA VAL A 184 -0.78 4.26 -7.93
C VAL A 184 -0.50 3.87 -6.48
N HIS A 185 -0.92 4.69 -5.51
CA HIS A 185 -0.73 4.46 -4.07
C HIS A 185 -2.08 4.39 -3.34
N PRO A 186 -2.92 3.38 -3.63
CA PRO A 186 -4.29 3.31 -3.14
C PRO A 186 -4.38 3.12 -1.62
N GLU A 187 -3.34 2.57 -0.98
CA GLU A 187 -3.30 2.34 0.47
C GLU A 187 -3.34 3.61 1.33
N ASP A 188 -2.93 4.74 0.75
CA ASP A 188 -2.82 6.02 1.46
C ASP A 188 -4.12 6.83 1.45
N ARG A 189 -5.15 6.37 0.74
CA ARG A 189 -6.27 7.21 0.32
C ARG A 189 -7.61 6.66 0.77
N PRO A 190 -8.41 7.43 1.53
CA PRO A 190 -9.70 6.97 2.02
C PRO A 190 -10.68 6.52 0.92
N ASN A 191 -10.70 7.21 -0.23
CA ASN A 191 -11.54 6.88 -1.39
C ASN A 191 -11.16 5.54 -2.05
N MET A 192 -9.93 5.07 -1.85
CA MET A 192 -9.41 3.86 -2.46
C MET A 192 -9.57 2.61 -1.56
N ARG A 193 -9.94 2.79 -0.29
CA ARG A 193 -9.99 1.70 0.70
C ARG A 193 -10.88 0.53 0.28
N GLU A 194 -12.07 0.83 -0.23
CA GLU A 194 -13.02 -0.20 -0.67
C GLU A 194 -12.42 -1.04 -1.80
N ALA A 195 -11.76 -0.38 -2.78
CA ALA A 195 -11.11 -1.07 -3.88
C ALA A 195 -10.02 -2.04 -3.41
N VAL A 196 -9.17 -1.60 -2.48
CA VAL A 196 -8.08 -2.41 -1.91
C VAL A 196 -8.63 -3.57 -1.07
N ILE A 197 -9.68 -3.35 -0.30
CA ILE A 197 -10.31 -4.39 0.51
C ILE A 197 -10.93 -5.46 -0.38
N GLU A 198 -11.65 -5.08 -1.43
CA GLU A 198 -12.24 -6.03 -2.38
C GLU A 198 -11.17 -6.89 -3.07
N GLU A 199 -10.06 -6.29 -3.52
CA GLU A 199 -8.95 -7.04 -4.11
C GLU A 199 -8.31 -8.02 -3.11
N LEU A 200 -8.12 -7.58 -1.87
CA LEU A 200 -7.58 -8.43 -0.82
C LEU A 200 -8.50 -9.63 -0.58
N LEU A 201 -9.81 -9.39 -0.44
CA LEU A 201 -10.81 -10.43 -0.26
C LEU A 201 -10.83 -11.38 -1.45
N GLU A 202 -10.88 -10.91 -2.69
CA GLU A 202 -10.82 -11.79 -3.88
C GLU A 202 -9.60 -12.72 -3.87
N SER A 203 -8.47 -12.26 -3.34
CA SER A 203 -7.24 -13.06 -3.29
C SER A 203 -7.19 -14.04 -2.10
N VAL A 204 -7.74 -13.65 -0.94
CA VAL A 204 -7.59 -14.37 0.34
C VAL A 204 -8.82 -15.18 0.71
N ASP A 205 -10.01 -14.61 0.55
CA ASP A 205 -11.31 -15.22 0.89
C ASP A 205 -11.66 -16.29 -0.15
N LYS A 206 -11.44 -17.55 0.21
CA LYS A 206 -11.62 -18.70 -0.67
C LYS A 206 -13.04 -19.26 -0.60
N ASP A 207 -13.72 -19.10 0.53
CA ASP A 207 -15.09 -19.58 0.72
C ASP A 207 -16.16 -18.53 0.40
N LYS A 208 -15.74 -17.29 0.13
CA LYS A 208 -16.55 -16.14 -0.29
C LYS A 208 -17.58 -15.73 0.75
N ASP A 209 -17.26 -15.89 2.03
CA ASP A 209 -18.13 -15.49 3.12
C ASP A 209 -17.99 -13.99 3.48
N GLY A 210 -17.03 -13.29 2.87
CA GLY A 210 -16.76 -11.87 3.08
C GLY A 210 -15.84 -11.59 4.28
N TYR A 211 -15.31 -12.63 4.93
CA TYR A 211 -14.38 -12.54 6.04
C TYR A 211 -13.06 -13.24 5.67
N VAL A 212 -12.01 -12.97 6.46
CA VAL A 212 -10.75 -13.70 6.36
C VAL A 212 -10.60 -14.55 7.61
N SER A 213 -10.75 -15.87 7.45
CA SER A 213 -10.53 -16.83 8.51
C SER A 213 -9.03 -16.96 8.84
N GLU A 214 -8.70 -17.45 10.05
CA GLU A 214 -7.32 -17.74 10.45
C GLU A 214 -6.62 -18.66 9.43
N LYS A 215 -7.37 -19.65 8.92
CA LYS A 215 -6.86 -20.60 7.93
C LYS A 215 -6.47 -19.91 6.62
N GLU A 216 -7.29 -18.98 6.13
CA GLU A 216 -7.03 -18.23 4.89
C GLU A 216 -5.86 -17.27 5.07
N TYR A 217 -5.79 -16.59 6.21
CA TYR A 217 -4.66 -15.73 6.57
C TYR A 217 -3.33 -16.49 6.58
N LEU A 218 -3.28 -17.62 7.30
CA LEU A 218 -2.09 -18.47 7.37
C LEU A 218 -1.73 -19.11 6.03
N SER A 219 -2.74 -19.42 5.21
CA SER A 219 -2.50 -19.91 3.85
C SER A 219 -1.79 -18.84 3.02
N LYS A 220 -2.23 -17.57 3.08
CA LYS A 220 -1.57 -16.48 2.34
C LYS A 220 -0.13 -16.26 2.80
N LEU A 221 0.13 -16.27 4.10
CA LEU A 221 1.47 -16.08 4.67
C LEU A 221 2.47 -17.18 4.29
N LYS A 222 2.02 -18.42 4.09
CA LYS A 222 2.90 -19.53 3.65
C LYS A 222 3.33 -19.44 2.19
N PHE A 223 2.69 -18.59 1.39
CA PHE A 223 2.96 -18.41 -0.04
C PHE A 223 3.47 -17.00 -0.39
N MET A 224 3.87 -16.23 0.63
CA MET A 224 4.57 -14.95 0.50
C MET A 224 6.04 -15.16 0.78
#